data_AF-A0A355B8P1-F1
#
_entry.id   AF-A0A355B8P1-F1
#
_cell.length_a   1.000
_cell.length_b   1.000
_cell.length_c   1.000
_cell.angle_alpha   90.00
_cell.angle_beta   90.00
_cell.angle_gamma   90.00
#
_symmetry.space_group_name_H-M   'P 1'
#
loop_
_entity.id
_entity.type
_entity.pdbx_description
1 polymer ?
#
loop_
_entity_poly.entity_id
_entity_poly.type
_entity_poly.pdbx_seq_one_letter_code
_entity_poly.pdbx_strand_id
1 'polypeptide(L)'
;MQKLIPKGTRNQIQKNIFVPKDLEDCEYVFVRIDKIRPSLTFKYDGPFKVIKRLRKFYIIDIKNKNISISIDRLKPAYVSQAESIKTQKFVIK
;
A
#
# COMPACT_ATOMS: atom_id res chain seq x y z
N MET A 1 41.26 -20.61 22.62
CA MET A 1 40.16 -20.18 21.70
C MET A 1 39.80 -18.74 22.03
N GLN A 2 39.85 -17.81 21.08
CA GLN A 2 39.49 -16.40 21.32
C GLN A 2 37.97 -16.20 21.27
N LYS A 3 37.45 -15.39 22.21
CA LYS A 3 36.03 -15.06 22.34
C LYS A 3 35.67 -13.97 21.32
N LEU A 4 34.95 -14.33 20.27
CA LEU A 4 34.40 -13.39 19.30
C LEU A 4 33.22 -12.61 19.92
N ILE A 5 33.24 -11.29 19.79
CA ILE A 5 32.18 -10.39 20.24
C ILE A 5 31.55 -9.74 18.99
N PRO A 6 30.22 -9.74 18.84
CA PRO A 6 29.58 -9.10 17.69
C PRO A 6 29.89 -7.61 17.66
N LYS A 7 30.27 -7.10 16.49
CA LYS A 7 30.40 -5.65 16.27
C LYS A 7 29.01 -5.03 16.27
N GLY A 8 28.91 -3.84 16.88
CA GLY A 8 27.66 -3.07 16.98
C GLY A 8 26.97 -2.94 15.63
N THR A 9 25.64 -3.03 15.65
CA THR A 9 24.83 -2.90 14.43
C THR A 9 24.93 -1.48 13.88
N ARG A 10 24.78 -1.33 12.56
CA ARG A 10 24.77 -0.03 11.89
C ARG A 10 23.75 0.89 12.56
N ASN A 11 24.19 2.09 12.97
CA ASN A 11 23.30 3.13 13.50
C ASN A 11 22.15 3.38 12.53
N GLN A 12 20.93 3.13 12.99
CA GLN A 12 19.70 3.39 12.25
C GLN A 12 19.47 4.90 12.22
N ILE A 13 20.13 5.60 11.30
CA ILE A 13 19.77 6.97 10.95
C ILE A 13 18.29 6.93 10.55
N GLN A 14 17.46 7.72 11.25
CA GLN A 14 16.06 7.91 10.87
C GLN A 14 16.04 8.58 9.50
N LYS A 15 16.05 7.76 8.44
CA LYS A 15 15.99 8.26 7.07
C LYS A 15 14.63 8.94 6.87
N ASN A 16 14.64 10.13 6.28
CA ASN A 16 13.43 10.73 5.75
C ASN A 16 12.91 9.80 4.64
N ILE A 17 11.82 9.10 4.90
CA ILE A 17 11.17 8.22 3.93
C ILE A 17 10.34 9.13 3.02
N PHE A 18 10.58 9.03 1.71
CA PHE A 18 9.74 9.72 0.74
C PHE A 18 8.37 9.05 0.69
N VAL A 19 7.33 9.81 1.05
CA VAL A 19 5.93 9.40 0.94
C VAL A 19 5.24 10.34 -0.05
N PRO A 20 4.49 9.82 -1.04
CA PRO A 20 3.70 10.66 -1.93
C PRO A 20 2.70 11.50 -1.12
N LYS A 21 2.70 12.82 -1.33
CA LYS A 21 1.82 13.77 -0.61
C LYS A 21 0.35 13.42 -0.79
N ASP A 22 -0.02 13.02 -2.01
CA ASP A 22 -1.39 12.68 -2.38
C ASP A 22 -1.96 11.54 -1.53
N LEU A 23 -1.11 10.67 -0.97
CA LEU A 23 -1.56 9.56 -0.13
C LEU A 23 -2.21 10.02 1.19
N GLU A 24 -1.83 11.21 1.68
CA GLU A 24 -2.40 11.81 2.89
C GLU A 24 -3.86 12.22 2.68
N ASP A 25 -4.20 12.72 1.48
CA ASP A 25 -5.53 13.26 1.16
C ASP A 25 -6.46 12.27 0.44
N CYS A 26 -5.92 11.23 -0.22
CA CYS A 26 -6.71 10.32 -1.06
C CYS A 26 -7.69 9.44 -0.27
N GLU A 27 -8.99 9.48 -0.61
CA GLU A 27 -10.02 8.61 0.00
C GLU A 27 -9.91 7.14 -0.43
N TYR A 28 -9.43 6.91 -1.66
CA TYR A 28 -9.26 5.58 -2.23
C TYR A 28 -7.80 5.31 -2.59
N VAL A 29 -7.39 4.05 -2.44
CA VAL A 29 -6.03 3.60 -2.76
C VAL A 29 -6.04 2.29 -3.51
N PHE A 30 -5.12 2.14 -4.45
CA PHE A 30 -4.77 0.88 -5.09
C PHE A 30 -3.73 0.14 -4.25
N VAL A 31 -3.85 -1.18 -4.17
CA VAL A 31 -2.98 -2.03 -3.35
C VAL A 31 -2.11 -2.91 -4.24
N ARG A 32 -0.79 -2.84 -4.09
CA ARG A 32 0.14 -3.72 -4.80
C ARG A 32 0.01 -5.15 -4.29
N ILE A 33 0.00 -6.11 -5.21
CA ILE A 33 -0.20 -7.51 -4.89
C ILE A 33 1.11 -8.27 -5.09
N ASP A 34 1.85 -8.48 -4.00
CA ASP A 34 3.22 -9.03 -3.99
C ASP A 34 3.31 -10.58 -4.10
N LYS A 35 2.34 -11.23 -4.76
CA LYS A 35 2.37 -12.68 -5.02
C LYS A 35 2.86 -12.96 -6.44
N ILE A 36 3.39 -14.16 -6.68
CA ILE A 36 3.68 -14.67 -8.03
C ILE A 36 2.39 -14.62 -8.85
N ARG A 37 2.46 -14.04 -10.05
CA ARG A 37 1.30 -13.84 -10.94
C ARG A 37 1.62 -14.32 -12.35
N PRO A 38 0.59 -14.71 -13.12
CA PRO A 38 0.76 -14.89 -14.56
C PRO A 38 1.12 -13.56 -15.23
N SER A 39 1.77 -13.67 -16.39
CA SER A 39 2.38 -12.56 -17.13
C SER A 39 1.43 -11.37 -17.34
N LEU A 40 0.23 -11.60 -17.88
CA LEU A 40 -0.77 -10.55 -18.16
C LEU A 40 -1.73 -10.30 -16.99
N THR A 41 -1.22 -10.07 -15.78
CA THR A 41 -2.07 -9.66 -14.66
C THR A 41 -1.68 -8.29 -14.10
N PHE A 42 -2.69 -7.55 -13.67
CA PHE A 42 -2.48 -6.27 -13.03
C PHE A 42 -1.67 -6.42 -11.74
N LYS A 43 -0.72 -5.49 -11.55
CA LYS A 43 0.16 -5.43 -10.37
C LYS A 43 -0.55 -4.89 -9.13
N TYR A 44 -1.60 -4.10 -9.33
CA TYR A 44 -2.38 -3.48 -8.28
C TYR A 44 -3.81 -4.01 -8.31
N ASP A 45 -4.38 -4.22 -7.14
CA ASP A 45 -5.81 -4.45 -6.96
C ASP A 45 -6.52 -3.12 -6.70
N GLY A 46 -7.83 -3.13 -6.95
CA GLY A 46 -8.72 -1.99 -7.16
C GLY A 46 -8.69 -0.86 -6.12
N PRO A 47 -9.55 0.16 -6.31
CA PRO A 47 -9.63 1.27 -5.38
C PRO A 47 -10.34 0.80 -4.11
N PHE A 48 -9.60 0.72 -3.01
CA PHE A 48 -10.15 0.42 -1.70
C PHE A 48 -10.29 1.69 -0.88
N LYS A 49 -11.35 1.75 -0.08
CA LYS A 49 -11.60 2.89 0.81
C LYS A 49 -10.61 2.87 1.96
N VAL A 50 -9.97 4.01 2.22
CA VAL A 50 -9.11 4.21 3.38
C VAL A 50 -9.99 4.51 4.60
N ILE A 51 -9.89 3.67 5.64
CA ILE A 51 -10.62 3.84 6.90
C ILE A 51 -9.78 4.69 7.87
N LYS A 52 -8.48 4.36 7.99
CA LYS A 52 -7.59 5.03 8.94
C LYS A 52 -6.18 5.14 8.38
N ARG A 53 -5.55 6.29 8.56
CA ARG A 53 -4.15 6.54 8.19
C ARG A 53 -3.27 6.51 9.44
N LEU A 54 -2.17 5.77 9.38
CA LEU A 54 -1.13 5.76 10.42
C LEU A 54 0.23 6.00 9.76
N ARG A 55 1.24 6.35 10.56
CA ARG A 55 2.56 6.79 10.09
C ARG A 55 3.26 5.83 9.11
N LYS A 56 3.05 4.52 9.23
CA LYS A 56 3.71 3.49 8.40
C LYS A 56 2.75 2.60 7.62
N PHE A 57 1.48 2.54 8.01
CA PHE A 57 0.50 1.62 7.47
C PHE A 57 -0.89 2.23 7.51
N TYR A 58 -1.72 1.93 6.53
CA TYR A 58 -3.11 2.37 6.46
C TYR A 58 -4.02 1.18 6.70
N ILE A 59 -5.17 1.44 7.32
CA ILE A 59 -6.27 0.48 7.43
C ILE A 59 -7.22 0.78 6.30
N ILE A 60 -7.43 -0.19 5.42
CA ILE A 60 -8.33 -0.09 4.28
C ILE A 60 -9.44 -1.14 4.38
N ASP A 61 -10.57 -0.85 3.74
CA ASP A 61 -11.67 -1.80 3.62
C ASP A 61 -11.51 -2.65 2.36
N ILE A 62 -11.24 -3.94 2.54
CA ILE A 62 -11.24 -4.94 1.47
C ILE A 62 -12.32 -5.96 1.77
N LYS A 63 -13.39 -5.99 0.96
CA LYS A 63 -14.49 -6.97 1.08
C LYS A 63 -15.10 -6.99 2.49
N ASN A 64 -15.41 -5.82 3.06
CA ASN A 64 -15.94 -5.63 4.41
C ASN A 64 -15.00 -6.12 5.52
N LYS A 65 -13.69 -6.10 5.26
CA LYS A 65 -12.65 -6.47 6.22
C LYS A 65 -11.62 -5.36 6.27
N ASN A 66 -11.32 -4.95 7.50
CA ASN A 66 -10.32 -3.93 7.78
C ASN A 66 -8.94 -4.58 7.75
N ILE A 67 -8.13 -4.24 6.74
CA ILE A 67 -6.78 -4.80 6.57
C ILE A 67 -5.74 -3.69 6.73
N SER A 68 -4.68 -4.00 7.47
CA SER A 68 -3.51 -3.11 7.62
C SER A 68 -2.50 -3.34 6.49
N ILE A 69 -2.15 -2.27 5.77
CA ILE A 69 -1.22 -2.32 4.64
C ILE A 69 -0.17 -1.23 4.78
N SER A 70 1.10 -1.57 4.60
CA SER A 70 2.21 -0.61 4.58
C SER A 70 2.09 0.40 3.44
N ILE A 71 2.52 1.63 3.71
CA ILE A 71 2.51 2.73 2.74
C ILE A 71 3.24 2.36 1.44
N ASP A 72 4.32 1.57 1.52
CA ASP A 72 5.13 1.14 0.36
C ASP A 72 4.38 0.29 -0.69
N ARG A 73 3.20 -0.22 -0.31
CA ARG A 73 2.34 -1.04 -1.17
C ARG A 73 1.11 -0.29 -1.66
N LEU A 74 0.96 0.98 -1.30
CA LEU A 74 -0.20 1.80 -1.65
C LEU A 74 0.15 2.75 -2.78
N LYS A 75 -0.84 2.97 -3.64
CA LYS A 75 -0.81 4.02 -4.65
C LYS A 75 -2.13 4.80 -4.54
N PRO A 76 -2.11 6.15 -4.58
CA PRO A 76 -3.34 6.93 -4.56
C PRO A 76 -4.23 6.57 -5.75
N ALA A 77 -5.54 6.46 -5.52
CA ALA A 77 -6.53 6.25 -6.56
C ALA A 77 -7.28 7.56 -6.80
N TYR A 78 -7.10 8.13 -7.99
CA TYR A 78 -7.84 9.31 -8.43
C TYR A 78 -9.17 8.85 -9.02
N VAL A 79 -10.26 9.11 -8.31
CA VAL A 79 -11.62 8.92 -8.82
C VAL A 79 -12.13 10.29 -9.25
N SER A 80 -12.50 10.42 -10.53
CA SER A 80 -13.17 11.62 -11.02
C SER A 80 -14.57 11.69 -10.40
N GLN A 81 -14.96 12.85 -9.88
CA GLN A 81 -16.27 13.06 -9.24
C GLN A 81 -17.47 12.72 -10.15
N ALA A 82 -17.24 12.60 -11.47
CA ALA A 82 -18.24 12.18 -12.44
C ALA A 82 -18.60 10.68 -12.38
N GLU A 83 -17.82 9.86 -11.66
CA GLU A 83 -17.95 8.40 -11.64
C GLU A 83 -18.03 7.86 -10.20
N SER A 84 -18.98 8.37 -9.43
CA SER A 84 -19.36 7.76 -8.16
C SER A 84 -19.93 6.35 -8.39
N ILE A 85 -19.02 5.37 -8.26
CA ILE A 85 -19.23 3.98 -7.83
C ILE A 85 -20.18 3.16 -8.72
N LYS A 86 -19.69 2.75 -9.90
CA LYS A 86 -19.92 1.36 -10.34
C LYS A 86 -18.68 0.57 -9.98
N THR A 87 -18.84 -0.49 -9.20
CA THR A 87 -17.84 -1.55 -9.02
C THR A 87 -17.51 -2.13 -10.39
N GLN A 88 -16.59 -1.48 -11.11
CA GLN A 88 -16.03 -2.03 -12.32
C GLN A 88 -15.12 -3.17 -11.89
N LYS A 89 -15.68 -4.37 -11.83
CA LYS A 89 -14.91 -5.59 -12.06
C LYS A 89 -14.28 -5.40 -13.43
N PHE A 90 -13.03 -4.93 -13.48
CA PHE A 90 -12.25 -4.85 -14.70
C PHE A 90 -11.83 -6.28 -15.06
N VAL A 91 -12.78 -7.05 -15.59
CA VAL A 91 -12.56 -8.38 -16.18
C VAL A 91 -12.13 -8.13 -17.61
N ILE A 92 -10.83 -8.32 -17.87
CA ILE A 92 -10.35 -8.49 -19.24
C ILE A 92 -10.84 -9.88 -19.67
N LYS A 93 -11.71 -9.91 -20.68
CA LYS A 93 -12.06 -11.12 -21.44
C LYS A 93 -10.83 -11.64 -22.17
#